data_AF-A0AB73AAS1-F1
#
_entry.id   AF-A0AB73AAS1-F1
#
_cell.length_a   1.000
_cell.length_b   1.000
_cell.length_c   1.000
_cell.angle_alpha   90.00
_cell.angle_beta   90.00
_cell.angle_gamma   90.00
#
_symmetry.space_group_name_H-M   'P 1'
#
loop_
_entity.id
_entity.type
_entity.pdbx_description
1 polymer ?
#
loop_
_entity_poly.entity_id
_entity_poly.type
_entity_poly.pdbx_seq_one_letter_code
_entity_poly.pdbx_strand_id
1 'polypeptide(L)' 'MTFEEILPELKKGAKIIRKGWSGFELYVVLVSDDEFDGCPVTPYLLIKTSDEGFSSFAPTVCDILADDWAIVE' A
#
# COMPACT_ATOMS: atom_id res chain seq x y z
N MET A 1 12.85 4.69 -4.01
CA MET A 1 13.10 4.39 -2.60
C MET A 1 13.01 2.89 -2.44
N THR A 2 13.82 2.31 -1.55
CA THR A 2 13.62 0.90 -1.19
C THR A 2 12.35 0.72 -0.36
N PHE A 3 11.89 -0.52 -0.21
CA PHE A 3 10.73 -0.79 0.63
C PHE A 3 10.98 -0.40 2.09
N GLU A 4 12.18 -0.63 2.60
CA GLU A 4 12.59 -0.27 3.97
C GLU A 4 12.59 1.24 4.20
N GLU A 5 12.95 2.02 3.18
CA GLU A 5 12.94 3.48 3.24
C GLU A 5 11.51 4.03 3.25
N ILE A 6 10.59 3.41 2.50
CA ILE A 6 9.23 3.94 2.32
C ILE A 6 8.22 3.40 3.34
N LEU A 7 8.46 2.22 3.92
CA LEU A 7 7.57 1.61 4.91
C LEU A 7 7.31 2.52 6.14
N PRO A 8 8.28 3.29 6.68
CA PRO A 8 8.02 4.26 7.74
C PRO A 8 7.04 5.36 7.33
N GLU A 9 7.09 5.81 6.08
CA GLU A 9 6.18 6.85 5.56
C GLU A 9 4.78 6.28 5.33
N LEU A 10 4.68 5.05 4.79
CA LEU A 10 3.41 4.31 4.71
C LEU A 10 2.75 4.17 6.09
N LYS A 11 3.52 3.85 7.14
CA LYS A 11 3.03 3.76 8.52
C LYS A 11 2.54 5.10 9.09
N LYS A 12 3.00 6.22 8.54
CA LYS A 12 2.52 7.57 8.89
C LYS A 12 1.28 7.99 8.06
N GLY A 13 0.77 7.09 7.22
CA GLY A 13 -0.41 7.33 6.37
C GLY A 13 -0.08 7.85 4.97
N ALA A 14 1.19 7.86 4.56
CA ALA A 14 1.54 8.20 3.18
C ALA A 14 0.99 7.16 2.20
N LYS A 15 0.51 7.61 1.05
CA LYS A 15 0.19 6.74 -0.08
C LYS A 15 1.45 6.45 -0.86
N ILE A 16 1.70 5.18 -1.17
CA ILE A 16 2.93 4.77 -1.86
C ILE A 16 2.64 4.02 -3.15
N ILE A 17 3.54 4.09 -4.12
CA ILE A 17 3.42 3.36 -5.39
C ILE A 17 4.81 2.92 -5.87
N ARG A 18 4.87 1.86 -6.67
CA ARG A 18 6.06 1.52 -7.46
C ARG A 18 6.02 2.20 -8.81
N LYS A 19 7.10 2.88 -9.20
CA LYS A 19 7.18 3.57 -10.50
C LYS A 19 7.15 2.61 -11.70
N GLY A 20 7.56 1.36 -11.49
CA GLY A 20 7.53 0.31 -12.51
C GLY A 20 6.15 -0.32 -12.72
N TRP A 21 5.16 -0.02 -11.86
CA TRP A 21 3.78 -0.40 -12.15
C TRP A 21 3.27 0.42 -13.33
N SER A 22 2.91 -0.26 -14.40
CA SER A 22 2.42 0.32 -15.66
C SER A 22 0.94 0.04 -15.91
N GLY A 23 0.26 -0.49 -14.89
CA GLY A 23 -1.14 -0.90 -14.95
C GLY A 23 -2.10 0.18 -14.44
N PHE A 24 -3.11 -0.29 -13.72
CA PHE A 24 -4.20 0.51 -13.17
C PHE A 24 -3.97 0.89 -11.70
N GLU A 25 -2.86 0.44 -11.10
CA GLU A 25 -2.51 0.70 -9.71
C GLU A 25 -2.24 2.19 -9.49
N LEU A 26 -2.93 2.78 -8.51
CA LEU A 26 -2.79 4.19 -8.14
C LEU A 26 -1.92 4.36 -6.90
N TYR A 27 -2.15 3.58 -5.85
CA TYR A 27 -1.34 3.61 -4.62
C TYR A 27 -1.68 2.48 -3.66
N VAL A 28 -0.79 2.25 -2.69
CA VAL A 28 -0.96 1.41 -1.51
C VAL A 28 -1.08 2.31 -0.26
N VAL A 29 -1.95 1.92 0.66
CA VAL A 29 -2.12 2.55 1.99
C VAL A 29 -2.12 1.51 3.10
N LEU A 30 -1.73 1.92 4.30
CA LEU A 30 -1.98 1.18 5.53
C LEU A 30 -3.34 1.61 6.10
N VAL A 31 -4.21 0.65 6.35
CA VAL A 31 -5.44 0.83 7.11
C VAL A 31 -5.21 0.36 8.53
N SER A 32 -5.53 1.21 9.50
CA SER A 32 -5.54 0.90 10.93
C SER A 32 -6.86 1.37 11.54
N ASP A 33 -7.19 0.84 12.71
CA ASP A 33 -8.35 1.25 13.52
C ASP A 33 -9.70 1.06 12.80
N ASP A 34 -9.77 0.04 11.93
CA ASP A 34 -10.97 -0.34 11.19
C ASP A 34 -11.82 -1.36 11.98
N GLU A 35 -13.11 -1.43 11.66
CA GLU A 35 -14.07 -2.33 12.31
C GLU A 35 -14.93 -3.05 11.27
N PHE A 36 -15.07 -4.36 11.43
CA PHE A 36 -15.97 -5.17 10.62
C PHE A 36 -16.84 -6.04 11.53
N ASP A 37 -18.16 -5.93 11.36
CA ASP A 37 -19.16 -6.68 12.14
C ASP A 37 -18.98 -6.56 13.67
N GLY A 38 -18.73 -5.33 14.14
CA GLY A 38 -18.51 -5.05 15.57
C GLY A 38 -17.17 -5.54 16.12
N CYS A 39 -16.27 -6.04 15.27
CA CYS A 39 -14.96 -6.54 15.66
C CYS A 39 -13.83 -5.69 15.08
N PRO A 40 -12.80 -5.34 15.87
CA PRO A 40 -11.65 -4.59 15.38
C PRO A 40 -10.86 -5.41 14.37
N VAL A 41 -10.48 -4.78 13.26
CA VAL A 41 -9.67 -5.40 12.21
C VAL A 41 -8.20 -5.09 12.46
N THR A 42 -7.36 -6.13 12.39
CA THR A 42 -5.90 -5.96 12.49
C THR A 42 -5.37 -5.13 11.33
N PRO A 43 -4.39 -4.22 11.52
CA PRO A 43 -3.89 -3.38 10.44
C PRO A 43 -3.45 -4.16 9.20
N TYR A 44 -3.82 -3.66 8.03
CA TYR A 44 -3.62 -4.32 6.74
C TYR A 44 -3.35 -3.31 5.63
N LEU A 45 -2.73 -3.76 4.55
CA LEU A 45 -2.48 -2.90 3.39
C LEU A 45 -3.59 -3.08 2.36
N LEU A 46 -3.99 -1.97 1.75
CA LEU A 46 -4.88 -1.96 0.61
C LEU A 46 -4.17 -1.30 -0.58
N ILE A 47 -4.47 -1.78 -1.78
CA ILE A 47 -4.09 -1.15 -3.04
C ILE A 47 -5.34 -0.59 -3.72
N LYS A 48 -5.26 0.66 -4.17
CA LYS A 48 -6.28 1.30 -4.99
C LYS A 48 -5.92 1.14 -6.46
N THR A 49 -6.85 0.67 -7.28
CA THR A 49 -6.73 0.73 -8.74
C THR A 49 -7.69 1.75 -9.34
N SER A 50 -7.45 2.17 -10.58
CA SER A 50 -8.28 3.15 -11.29
C SER A 50 -9.58 2.57 -11.82
N ASP A 51 -9.61 1.25 -12.03
CA ASP A 51 -10.71 0.51 -12.64
C ASP A 51 -11.61 -0.22 -11.62
N GLU A 52 -11.09 -0.52 -10.43
CA GLU A 52 -11.80 -1.23 -9.37
C GLU A 52 -11.75 -0.49 -8.02
N GLY A 53 -12.30 -1.12 -6.98
CA GLY A 53 -12.25 -0.63 -5.60
C GLY A 53 -10.87 -0.73 -4.96
N PHE A 54 -10.84 -0.78 -3.64
CA PHE A 54 -9.64 -1.19 -2.92
C PHE A 54 -9.57 -2.72 -2.87
N SER A 55 -8.37 -3.26 -3.04
CA SER A 55 -8.07 -4.68 -2.90
C SER A 55 -7.02 -4.89 -1.82
N SER A 56 -7.05 -6.03 -1.13
CA SER A 56 -6.02 -6.38 -0.16
C SER A 56 -4.65 -6.47 -0.84
N PHE A 57 -3.65 -5.81 -0.25
CA PHE A 57 -2.29 -5.82 -0.75
C PHE A 57 -1.39 -6.60 0.21
N ALA A 58 -0.74 -7.64 -0.29
CA ALA A 58 0.30 -8.36 0.42
C ALA A 58 1.59 -8.21 -0.39
N PRO A 59 2.61 -7.48 0.13
CA PRO A 59 3.84 -7.26 -0.61
C PRO A 59 4.52 -8.60 -0.89
N THR A 60 4.85 -8.84 -2.16
CA THR A 60 5.62 -10.00 -2.58
C THR A 60 7.11 -9.78 -2.30
N VAL A 61 7.93 -10.82 -2.46
CA VAL A 61 9.40 -10.67 -2.39
C VAL A 61 9.90 -9.64 -3.41
N CYS A 62 9.29 -9.59 -4.60
CA CYS A 62 9.64 -8.59 -5.63
C CYS A 62 9.30 -7.16 -5.20
N ASP A 63 8.27 -6.97 -4.37
CA ASP A 63 7.88 -5.66 -3.84
C ASP A 63 8.79 -5.21 -2.71
N ILE A 64 9.18 -6.14 -1.84
CA ILE A 64 10.10 -5.88 -0.73
C ILE A 64 11.50 -5.53 -1.26
N LEU A 65 12.00 -6.23 -2.28
CA LEU A 65 13.33 -5.99 -2.84
C LEU A 65 13.40 -4.87 -3.87
N ALA A 66 12.28 -4.20 -4.13
CA ALA A 66 12.21 -3.11 -5.08
C ALA A 66 12.84 -1.82 -4.55
N ASP A 67 13.47 -1.07 -5.45
CA ASP A 67 14.12 0.22 -5.18
C ASP A 67 13.38 1.41 -5.84
N ASP A 68 12.25 1.14 -6.48
CA ASP A 68 11.48 2.07 -7.30
C ASP A 68 10.22 2.62 -6.62
N TRP A 69 10.13 2.54 -5.29
CA TRP A 69 9.01 3.11 -4.54
C TRP A 69 9.02 4.64 -4.50
N ALA A 70 7.83 5.24 -4.47
CA ALA A 70 7.59 6.67 -4.36
C ALA A 70 6.32 6.98 -3.54
N ILE A 71 6.26 8.16 -2.94
CA ILE A 71 5.07 8.71 -2.28
C ILE A 71 4.23 9.46 -3.31
N VAL A 72 2.91 9.39 -3.19
CA VAL A 72 1.94 10.14 -4.02
C VAL A 72 0.90 10.85 -3.14
N GLU A 73 0.20 11.84 -3.72
CA GLU A 73 -0.83 12.65 -3.03
C GLU A 73 -2.20 11.95 -2.91
#